data_AF-A0A8J7P900-F1
#
_entry.id   AF-A0A8J7P900-F1
#
_cell.length_a   1.000
_cell.length_b   1.000
_cell.length_c   1.000
_cell.angle_alpha   90.00
_cell.angle_beta   90.00
_cell.angle_gamma   90.00
#
_symmetry.space_group_name_H-M   'P 1'
#
loop_
_entity.id
_entity.type
_entity.pdbx_description
1 polymer ?
#
loop_
_entity_poly.entity_id
_entity_poly.type
_entity_poly.pdbx_seq_one_letter_code
_entity_poly.pdbx_strand_id
1 'polypeptide(L)'
;MLTNEFQETKEFLEVFELSEIHSAEEWNNYFEKAVALLACNDYDVRDYAVNRLQNAVWAENSQKYRSAGFEPPAASERLAPIFAAILSIEEPAHFVMTFLRWGSYQDEHKEFLSSWLGSADVGEVLGSDVILACKIMTELYDTYDWNQARLFLEPLFDHQSELVRAAAASALGEMYNNDALNLPSLGEAMRMARDFEIARPGFAGPFIGPLLLNGLDQGQLDDSGINLSDWILEIIARRSGPEPELPFYNGIDFYAHEHLSTDSKSVAKLIELGAEETAAMAATEEDFVVEGMQPLLEQLSFSKNDFVARICAWHLAYHYRVLPKAAIDRGFVSLVQKDDVEIFYVYDRQSHGDRPYAATVYPIGQDLDDGSAWTWVDKLVPPAVRPPMEDNDFPYKTPQIYPGRAVYVYGPYFIKFYGDGESSRWQKIWVKWPLHI
;
A
#
# COMPACT_ATOMS: atom_id res chain seq x y z
N MET A 1 22.18 -13.74 -8.54
CA MET A 1 23.34 -13.10 -7.87
C MET A 1 23.61 -11.82 -8.61
N LEU A 2 23.33 -10.68 -7.98
CA LEU A 2 23.71 -9.38 -8.51
C LEU A 2 25.24 -9.31 -8.62
N THR A 3 25.77 -8.67 -9.65
CA THR A 3 27.22 -8.43 -9.75
C THR A 3 27.66 -7.58 -8.56
N ASN A 4 28.92 -7.72 -8.13
CA ASN A 4 29.47 -6.96 -7.00
C ASN A 4 29.26 -5.44 -7.17
N GLU A 5 29.31 -4.96 -8.41
CA GLU A 5 29.08 -3.56 -8.79
C GLU A 5 27.64 -3.07 -8.52
N PHE A 6 26.63 -3.92 -8.71
CA PHE A 6 25.24 -3.57 -8.40
C PHE A 6 25.00 -3.46 -6.90
N GLN A 7 25.60 -4.34 -6.11
CA GLN A 7 25.49 -4.30 -4.66
C GLN A 7 26.17 -3.04 -4.08
N GLU A 8 27.38 -2.73 -4.55
CA GLU A 8 28.08 -1.50 -4.18
C GLU A 8 27.28 -0.24 -4.57
N THR A 9 26.63 -0.27 -5.74
CA THR A 9 25.77 0.84 -6.18
C THR A 9 24.53 0.98 -5.32
N LYS A 10 23.86 -0.13 -5.00
CA LYS A 10 22.68 -0.13 -4.13
C LYS A 10 23.02 0.40 -2.74
N GLU A 11 24.10 -0.09 -2.13
CA GLU A 11 24.59 0.38 -0.83
C GLU A 11 24.90 1.88 -0.84
N PHE A 12 25.56 2.37 -1.90
CA PHE A 12 25.79 3.81 -2.08
C PHE A 12 24.47 4.60 -2.11
N LEU A 13 23.48 4.14 -2.86
CA LEU A 13 22.19 4.82 -2.94
C LEU A 13 21.43 4.78 -1.61
N GLU A 14 21.57 3.71 -0.82
CA GLU A 14 20.90 3.57 0.49
C GLU A 14 21.49 4.51 1.55
N VAL A 15 22.81 4.71 1.56
CA VAL A 15 23.46 5.63 2.50
C VAL A 15 23.38 7.10 2.06
N PHE A 16 22.93 7.38 0.84
CA PHE A 16 22.75 8.74 0.35
C PHE A 16 21.43 9.34 0.87
N GLU A 17 21.55 10.16 1.92
CA GLU A 17 20.42 10.79 2.60
C GLU A 17 19.84 11.95 1.79
N LEU A 18 18.70 11.74 1.11
CA LEU A 18 18.05 12.74 0.25
C LEU A 18 17.65 14.03 1.01
N SER A 19 17.52 13.97 2.33
CA SER A 19 17.22 15.10 3.21
C SER A 19 18.44 15.96 3.59
N GLU A 20 19.66 15.53 3.30
CA GLU A 20 20.87 16.31 3.56
C GLU A 20 21.17 17.30 2.43
N ILE A 21 22.18 18.17 2.65
CA ILE A 21 22.66 19.12 1.65
C ILE A 21 23.81 18.47 0.90
N HIS A 22 23.65 18.30 -0.41
CA HIS A 22 24.65 17.72 -1.30
C HIS A 22 25.10 18.73 -2.34
N SER A 23 26.35 18.62 -2.78
CA SER A 23 26.87 19.36 -3.92
C SER A 23 26.23 18.88 -5.24
N ALA A 24 26.34 19.69 -6.29
CA ALA A 24 25.87 19.31 -7.63
C ALA A 24 26.61 18.07 -8.17
N GLU A 25 27.89 17.90 -7.83
CA GLU A 25 28.69 16.73 -8.21
C GLU A 25 28.19 15.45 -7.53
N GLU A 26 27.86 15.52 -6.24
CA GLU A 26 27.28 14.41 -5.48
C GLU A 26 25.92 13.99 -6.05
N TRP A 27 25.06 14.95 -6.38
CA TRP A 27 23.79 14.66 -7.07
C TRP A 27 24.01 14.01 -8.44
N ASN A 28 24.91 14.53 -9.26
CA ASN A 28 25.19 13.94 -10.57
C ASN A 28 25.68 12.50 -10.46
N ASN A 29 26.62 12.22 -9.54
CA ASN A 29 27.08 10.86 -9.27
C ASN A 29 25.93 9.95 -8.78
N TYR A 30 25.02 10.46 -7.94
CA TYR A 30 23.84 9.72 -7.52
C TYR A 30 22.95 9.32 -8.70
N PHE A 31 22.59 10.28 -9.55
CA PHE A 31 21.71 10.02 -10.69
C PHE A 31 22.37 9.11 -11.73
N GLU A 32 23.65 9.27 -12.03
CA GLU A 32 24.38 8.38 -12.93
C GLU A 32 24.34 6.93 -12.45
N LYS A 33 24.61 6.71 -11.16
CA LYS A 33 24.57 5.40 -10.54
C LYS A 33 23.16 4.78 -10.53
N ALA A 34 22.15 5.56 -10.16
CA ALA A 34 20.77 5.09 -10.15
C ALA A 34 20.23 4.80 -11.56
N VAL A 35 20.59 5.61 -12.56
CA VAL A 35 20.27 5.33 -13.97
C VAL A 35 20.95 4.05 -14.45
N ALA A 36 22.21 3.81 -14.07
CA ALA A 36 22.92 2.58 -14.44
C ALA A 36 22.25 1.30 -13.90
N LEU A 37 21.55 1.37 -12.76
CA LEU A 37 20.78 0.24 -12.22
C LEU A 37 19.64 -0.21 -13.15
N LEU A 38 19.07 0.69 -13.95
CA LEU A 38 17.98 0.35 -14.89
C LEU A 38 18.42 -0.66 -15.96
N ALA A 39 19.72 -0.69 -16.30
CA ALA A 39 20.27 -1.67 -17.24
C ALA A 39 20.34 -3.10 -16.68
N CYS A 40 20.08 -3.31 -15.38
CA CYS A 40 19.96 -4.64 -14.80
C CYS A 40 18.75 -5.37 -15.39
N ASN A 41 18.83 -6.69 -15.59
CA ASN A 41 17.69 -7.51 -16.06
C ASN A 41 16.78 -8.01 -14.93
N ASP A 42 16.97 -7.51 -13.72
CA ASP A 42 16.19 -7.84 -12.54
C ASP A 42 15.08 -6.79 -12.35
N TYR A 43 13.83 -7.24 -12.29
CA TYR A 43 12.66 -6.37 -12.18
C TYR A 43 12.68 -5.56 -10.88
N ASP A 44 13.01 -6.19 -9.76
CA ASP A 44 13.00 -5.55 -8.44
C ASP A 44 14.11 -4.49 -8.35
N VAL A 45 15.24 -4.72 -9.00
CA VAL A 45 16.32 -3.71 -9.10
C VAL A 45 15.89 -2.51 -9.94
N ARG A 46 15.16 -2.73 -11.05
CA ARG A 46 14.63 -1.63 -11.87
C ARG A 46 13.60 -0.82 -11.11
N ASP A 47 12.68 -1.49 -10.43
CA ASP A 47 11.62 -0.83 -9.65
C ASP A 47 12.22 0.00 -8.51
N TYR A 48 13.18 -0.58 -7.78
CA TYR A 48 13.98 0.13 -6.79
C TYR A 48 14.67 1.37 -7.39
N ALA A 49 15.33 1.23 -8.55
CA ALA A 49 16.02 2.33 -9.21
C ALA A 49 15.04 3.45 -9.61
N VAL A 50 13.88 3.12 -10.18
CA VAL A 50 12.84 4.10 -10.53
C VAL A 50 12.34 4.85 -9.30
N ASN A 51 12.06 4.14 -8.21
CA ASN A 51 11.62 4.76 -6.96
C ASN A 51 12.68 5.74 -6.39
N ARG A 52 13.96 5.33 -6.39
CA ARG A 52 15.08 6.19 -5.96
C ARG A 52 15.24 7.41 -6.85
N LEU A 53 15.18 7.24 -8.17
CA LEU A 53 15.27 8.34 -9.14
C LEU A 53 14.12 9.35 -8.97
N GLN A 54 12.89 8.88 -8.82
CA GLN A 54 11.71 9.73 -8.60
C GLN A 54 11.86 10.58 -7.33
N ASN A 55 12.21 9.95 -6.21
CA ASN A 55 12.42 10.65 -4.94
C ASN A 55 13.60 11.64 -5.00
N ALA A 56 14.67 11.28 -5.69
CA ALA A 56 15.84 12.14 -5.85
C ALA A 56 15.55 13.39 -6.66
N VAL A 57 14.75 13.31 -7.74
CA VAL A 57 14.36 14.50 -8.52
C VAL A 57 13.63 15.50 -7.62
N TRP A 58 12.70 15.04 -6.78
CA TRP A 58 12.01 15.91 -5.84
C TRP A 58 12.97 16.51 -4.79
N ALA A 59 13.85 15.67 -4.23
CA ALA A 59 14.77 16.07 -3.18
C ALA A 59 15.81 17.10 -3.66
N GLU A 60 16.41 16.89 -4.84
CA GLU A 60 17.33 17.84 -5.48
C GLU A 60 16.64 19.19 -5.72
N ASN A 61 15.44 19.18 -6.29
CA ASN A 61 14.66 20.38 -6.53
C ASN A 61 14.29 21.13 -5.24
N SER A 62 14.05 20.39 -4.15
CA SER A 62 13.73 20.97 -2.84
C SER A 62 14.97 21.51 -2.13
N GLN A 63 16.18 21.21 -2.59
CA GLN A 63 17.42 21.67 -1.97
C GLN A 63 17.63 23.18 -2.13
N LYS A 64 17.08 23.82 -3.16
CA LYS A 64 17.13 25.29 -3.33
C LYS A 64 16.54 26.06 -2.13
N TYR A 65 15.65 25.42 -1.38
CA TYR A 65 15.06 25.99 -0.14
C TYR A 65 15.92 25.73 1.11
N ARG A 66 16.89 24.81 1.03
CA ARG A 66 17.76 24.37 2.14
C ARG A 66 19.18 24.95 2.03
N SER A 67 19.63 25.25 0.82
CA SER A 67 20.98 25.75 0.53
C SER A 67 20.94 26.98 -0.37
N ALA A 68 21.37 28.13 0.15
CA ALA A 68 21.36 29.38 -0.60
C ALA A 68 22.33 29.31 -1.80
N GLY A 69 21.83 29.61 -2.99
CA GLY A 69 22.62 29.62 -4.23
C GLY A 69 22.79 28.24 -4.89
N PHE A 70 22.14 27.20 -4.37
CA PHE A 70 21.99 25.94 -5.09
C PHE A 70 20.90 26.08 -6.15
N GLU A 71 21.28 25.88 -7.41
CA GLU A 71 20.37 25.82 -8.55
C GLU A 71 20.37 24.38 -9.08
N PRO A 72 19.22 23.68 -9.08
CA PRO A 72 19.13 22.35 -9.67
C PRO A 72 19.35 22.44 -11.19
N PRO A 73 19.82 21.35 -11.84
CA PRO A 73 19.88 21.29 -13.31
C PRO A 73 18.52 21.50 -13.96
N ALA A 74 18.52 21.94 -15.22
CA ALA A 74 17.31 22.08 -16.00
C ALA A 74 16.55 20.74 -16.10
N ALA A 75 15.22 20.80 -16.21
CA ALA A 75 14.36 19.62 -16.31
C ALA A 75 14.83 18.66 -17.43
N SER A 76 15.18 19.23 -18.58
CA SER A 76 15.68 18.47 -19.73
C SER A 76 17.01 17.78 -19.50
N GLU A 77 17.90 18.35 -18.67
CA GLU A 77 19.19 17.74 -18.33
C GLU A 77 19.03 16.59 -17.33
N ARG A 78 18.10 16.74 -16.38
CA ARG A 78 17.88 15.73 -15.33
C ARG A 78 16.99 14.59 -15.78
N LEU A 79 15.87 14.88 -16.45
CA LEU A 79 14.86 13.89 -16.80
C LEU A 79 15.18 13.11 -18.07
N ALA A 80 15.82 13.72 -19.07
CA ALA A 80 16.13 13.05 -20.34
C ALA A 80 16.95 11.76 -20.18
N PRO A 81 18.08 11.71 -19.43
CA PRO A 81 18.84 10.47 -19.27
C PRO A 81 18.06 9.39 -18.52
N ILE A 82 17.20 9.78 -17.57
CA ILE A 82 16.34 8.85 -16.83
C ILE A 82 15.34 8.19 -17.79
N PHE A 83 14.58 9.00 -18.54
CA PHE A 83 13.59 8.48 -19.46
C PHE A 83 14.20 7.73 -20.64
N ALA A 84 15.37 8.15 -21.15
CA ALA A 84 16.08 7.40 -22.16
C ALA A 84 16.48 5.99 -21.67
N ALA A 85 16.94 5.88 -20.42
CA ALA A 85 17.25 4.59 -19.82
C ALA A 85 15.99 3.74 -19.60
N ILE A 86 14.89 4.33 -19.13
CA ILE A 86 13.61 3.62 -19.00
C ILE A 86 13.07 3.15 -20.37
N LEU A 87 13.16 3.94 -21.43
CA LEU A 87 12.69 3.49 -22.76
C LEU A 87 13.55 2.37 -23.36
N SER A 88 14.78 2.19 -22.86
CA SER A 88 15.71 1.16 -23.35
C SER A 88 15.51 -0.22 -22.74
N ILE A 89 14.69 -0.35 -21.69
CA ILE A 89 14.42 -1.63 -21.02
C ILE A 89 13.23 -2.36 -21.64
N GLU A 90 13.13 -3.65 -21.34
CA GLU A 90 11.96 -4.48 -21.65
C GLU A 90 10.76 -4.00 -20.80
N GLU A 91 9.59 -3.90 -21.45
CA GLU A 91 8.33 -3.44 -20.84
C GLU A 91 8.42 -2.05 -20.15
N PRO A 92 8.81 -0.99 -20.88
CA PRO A 92 9.09 0.33 -20.31
C PRO A 92 7.85 1.04 -19.75
N ALA A 93 6.65 0.64 -20.18
CA ALA A 93 5.38 1.27 -19.79
C ALA A 93 5.17 1.28 -18.27
N HIS A 94 5.46 0.16 -17.59
CA HIS A 94 5.33 0.06 -16.13
C HIS A 94 6.21 1.11 -15.44
N PHE A 95 7.49 1.13 -15.79
CA PHE A 95 8.50 1.99 -15.15
C PHE A 95 8.30 3.48 -15.45
N VAL A 96 7.85 3.84 -16.65
CA VAL A 96 7.44 5.23 -16.96
C VAL A 96 6.29 5.64 -16.05
N MET A 97 5.24 4.82 -15.94
CA MET A 97 4.07 5.13 -15.13
C MET A 97 4.41 5.19 -13.63
N THR A 98 5.24 4.27 -13.11
CA THR A 98 5.75 4.33 -11.72
C THR A 98 6.47 5.63 -11.45
N PHE A 99 7.37 6.04 -12.36
CA PHE A 99 8.12 7.29 -12.22
C PHE A 99 7.20 8.52 -12.23
N LEU A 100 6.11 8.48 -13.01
CA LEU A 100 5.20 9.62 -13.17
C LEU A 100 4.18 9.78 -12.04
N ARG A 101 3.66 8.68 -11.48
CA ARG A 101 2.51 8.68 -10.58
C ARG A 101 2.65 9.57 -9.33
N TRP A 102 3.81 9.57 -8.70
CA TRP A 102 4.06 10.27 -7.43
C TRP A 102 4.96 11.50 -7.58
N GLY A 103 5.22 11.91 -8.82
CA GLY A 103 6.07 13.06 -9.10
C GLY A 103 5.34 14.38 -8.86
N SER A 104 5.95 15.28 -8.10
CA SER A 104 5.53 16.68 -8.07
C SER A 104 6.29 17.44 -9.17
N TYR A 105 5.62 17.71 -10.27
CA TYR A 105 6.21 18.37 -11.43
C TYR A 105 5.96 19.89 -11.40
N GLN A 106 7.04 20.67 -11.43
CA GLN A 106 6.99 22.12 -11.65
C GLN A 106 6.82 22.41 -13.15
N ASP A 107 6.52 23.66 -13.50
CA ASP A 107 6.24 24.09 -14.88
C ASP A 107 7.27 23.58 -15.90
N GLU A 108 8.57 23.73 -15.59
CA GLU A 108 9.65 23.28 -16.49
C GLU A 108 9.64 21.75 -16.68
N HIS A 109 9.36 20.97 -15.64
CA HIS A 109 9.21 19.51 -15.75
C HIS A 109 8.02 19.16 -16.65
N LYS A 110 6.90 19.88 -16.52
CA LYS A 110 5.69 19.63 -17.33
C LYS A 110 5.91 19.97 -18.79
N GLU A 111 6.58 21.08 -19.07
CA GLU A 111 6.96 21.45 -20.44
C GLU A 111 7.84 20.37 -21.08
N PHE A 112 8.86 19.90 -20.35
CA PHE A 112 9.71 18.79 -20.82
C PHE A 112 8.89 17.52 -21.05
N LEU A 113 8.08 17.11 -20.08
CA LEU A 113 7.31 15.86 -20.13
C LEU A 113 6.27 15.89 -21.26
N SER A 114 5.58 17.01 -21.48
CA SER A 114 4.61 17.16 -22.56
C SER A 114 5.30 17.07 -23.93
N SER A 115 6.46 17.73 -24.09
CA SER A 115 7.27 17.63 -25.31
C SER A 115 7.79 16.21 -25.53
N TRP A 116 8.28 15.56 -24.48
CA TRP A 116 8.84 14.21 -24.54
C TRP A 116 7.76 13.16 -24.86
N LEU A 117 6.62 13.18 -24.17
CA LEU A 117 5.46 12.30 -24.44
C LEU A 117 4.87 12.51 -25.84
N GLY A 118 5.09 13.67 -26.46
CA GLY A 118 4.70 13.96 -27.84
C GLY A 118 5.73 13.56 -28.91
N SER A 119 6.91 13.06 -28.52
CA SER A 119 7.98 12.72 -29.45
C SER A 119 7.73 11.39 -30.19
N ALA A 120 8.32 11.26 -31.38
CA ALA A 120 8.22 10.04 -32.18
C ALA A 120 8.84 8.83 -31.45
N ASP A 121 10.01 9.02 -30.84
CA ASP A 121 10.73 7.96 -30.13
C ASP A 121 9.88 7.34 -29.01
N VAL A 122 9.11 8.15 -28.28
CA VAL A 122 8.18 7.65 -27.25
C VAL A 122 7.02 6.90 -27.89
N GLY A 123 6.45 7.41 -28.99
CA GLY A 123 5.34 6.77 -29.71
C GLY A 123 5.70 5.45 -30.40
N GLU A 124 6.99 5.21 -30.68
CA GLU A 124 7.48 3.93 -31.20
C GLU A 124 7.57 2.84 -30.12
N VAL A 125 7.73 3.25 -28.86
CA VAL A 125 7.99 2.36 -27.73
C VAL A 125 6.76 2.15 -26.84
N LEU A 126 5.97 3.21 -26.60
CA LEU A 126 4.80 3.19 -25.74
C LEU A 126 3.51 3.18 -26.56
N GLY A 127 2.51 2.43 -26.08
CA GLY A 127 1.17 2.46 -26.67
C GLY A 127 0.48 3.79 -26.44
N SER A 128 -0.44 4.17 -27.34
CA SER A 128 -1.17 5.44 -27.29
C SER A 128 -1.92 5.65 -25.97
N ASP A 129 -2.47 4.58 -25.41
CA ASP A 129 -3.22 4.64 -24.15
C ASP A 129 -2.30 4.89 -22.95
N VAL A 130 -1.09 4.33 -22.97
CA VAL A 130 -0.06 4.58 -21.94
C VAL A 130 0.38 6.03 -22.01
N ILE A 131 0.67 6.55 -23.22
CA ILE A 131 1.04 7.95 -23.42
C ILE A 131 -0.08 8.88 -22.92
N LEU A 132 -1.34 8.57 -23.25
CA LEU A 132 -2.48 9.37 -22.82
C LEU A 132 -2.66 9.34 -21.29
N ALA A 133 -2.51 8.17 -20.65
CA ALA A 133 -2.55 8.07 -19.18
C ALA A 133 -1.41 8.87 -18.52
N CYS A 134 -0.19 8.80 -19.08
CA CYS A 134 0.94 9.58 -18.61
C CYS A 134 0.68 11.09 -18.71
N LYS A 135 0.08 11.55 -19.83
CA LYS A 135 -0.30 12.96 -20.00
C LYS A 135 -1.30 13.41 -18.94
N ILE A 136 -2.31 12.58 -18.63
CA ILE A 136 -3.26 12.87 -17.56
C ILE A 136 -2.53 13.02 -16.22
N MET A 137 -1.63 12.09 -15.87
CA MET A 137 -0.86 12.11 -14.62
C MET A 137 0.04 13.33 -14.50
N THR A 138 0.57 13.87 -15.61
CA THR A 138 1.54 14.98 -15.55
C THR A 138 0.95 16.36 -15.78
N GLU A 139 -0.04 16.48 -16.67
CA GLU A 139 -0.58 17.77 -17.12
C GLU A 139 -1.78 18.23 -16.27
N LEU A 140 -2.51 17.31 -15.63
CA LEU A 140 -3.75 17.63 -14.92
C LEU A 140 -3.63 17.59 -13.40
N TYR A 141 -2.46 17.17 -12.88
CA TYR A 141 -2.17 17.06 -11.45
C TYR A 141 -2.29 18.40 -10.69
N ASP A 142 -2.30 19.54 -11.38
CA ASP A 142 -2.48 20.87 -10.80
C ASP A 142 -3.45 21.77 -11.59
N THR A 143 -4.32 21.20 -12.42
CA THR A 143 -5.30 22.04 -13.10
C THR A 143 -6.29 22.60 -12.09
N TYR A 144 -6.24 23.92 -11.86
CA TYR A 144 -7.07 24.60 -10.87
C TYR A 144 -8.46 25.01 -11.38
N ASP A 145 -8.91 24.58 -12.56
CA ASP A 145 -10.23 24.95 -13.10
C ASP A 145 -10.90 23.79 -13.84
N TRP A 146 -11.98 23.27 -13.25
CA TRP A 146 -12.78 22.20 -13.81
C TRP A 146 -13.35 22.54 -15.19
N ASN A 147 -13.72 23.80 -15.46
CA ASN A 147 -14.29 24.16 -16.75
C ASN A 147 -13.32 23.94 -17.91
N GLN A 148 -12.02 24.03 -17.65
CA GLN A 148 -10.97 23.79 -18.63
C GLN A 148 -10.66 22.30 -18.71
N ALA A 149 -10.43 21.67 -17.55
CA ALA A 149 -10.08 20.25 -17.46
C ALA A 149 -11.16 19.33 -18.06
N ARG A 150 -12.44 19.63 -17.82
CA ARG A 150 -13.57 18.77 -18.23
C ARG A 150 -13.66 18.57 -19.74
N LEU A 151 -13.21 19.54 -20.54
CA LEU A 151 -13.20 19.42 -22.01
C LEU A 151 -12.27 18.31 -22.48
N PHE A 152 -11.22 18.01 -21.70
CA PHE A 152 -10.28 16.94 -21.96
C PHE A 152 -10.64 15.67 -21.19
N LEU A 153 -11.06 15.76 -19.92
CA LEU A 153 -11.31 14.61 -19.04
C LEU A 153 -12.64 13.90 -19.29
N GLU A 154 -13.76 14.62 -19.45
CA GLU A 154 -15.09 13.99 -19.56
C GLU A 154 -15.18 12.97 -20.71
N PRO A 155 -14.63 13.22 -21.91
CA PRO A 155 -14.61 12.22 -22.97
C PRO A 155 -13.85 10.94 -22.62
N LEU A 156 -12.93 11.00 -21.64
CA LEU A 156 -12.09 9.88 -21.23
C LEU A 156 -12.72 9.00 -20.15
N PHE A 157 -13.82 9.44 -19.52
CA PHE A 157 -14.49 8.66 -18.48
C PHE A 157 -15.10 7.34 -19.01
N ASP A 158 -15.43 7.29 -20.30
CA ASP A 158 -15.91 6.10 -21.01
C ASP A 158 -14.92 5.60 -22.09
N HIS A 159 -13.63 5.91 -21.91
CA HIS A 159 -12.59 5.47 -22.85
C HIS A 159 -12.49 3.93 -22.94
N GLN A 160 -12.10 3.37 -24.09
CA GLN A 160 -12.02 1.91 -24.24
C GLN A 160 -10.90 1.29 -23.37
N SER A 161 -9.80 2.02 -23.16
CA SER A 161 -8.73 1.61 -22.23
C SER A 161 -9.11 1.88 -20.77
N GLU A 162 -9.04 0.84 -19.96
CA GLU A 162 -9.31 0.91 -18.51
C GLU A 162 -8.27 1.77 -17.79
N LEU A 163 -7.01 1.72 -18.23
CA LEU A 163 -5.94 2.57 -17.71
C LEU A 163 -6.24 4.06 -17.90
N VAL A 164 -6.70 4.45 -19.09
CA VAL A 164 -7.05 5.85 -19.40
C VAL A 164 -8.24 6.31 -18.57
N ARG A 165 -9.26 5.45 -18.40
CA ARG A 165 -10.42 5.73 -17.54
C ARG A 165 -10.00 5.95 -16.09
N ALA A 166 -9.16 5.07 -15.56
CA ALA A 166 -8.67 5.16 -14.19
C ALA A 166 -7.80 6.41 -13.96
N ALA A 167 -6.92 6.73 -14.90
CA ALA A 167 -6.14 7.96 -14.84
C ALA A 167 -7.03 9.21 -14.85
N ALA A 168 -8.05 9.26 -15.73
CA ALA A 168 -8.99 10.36 -15.79
C ALA A 168 -9.83 10.50 -14.50
N ALA A 169 -10.27 9.38 -13.93
CA ALA A 169 -11.01 9.33 -12.67
C ALA A 169 -10.15 9.81 -11.49
N SER A 170 -8.90 9.35 -11.41
CA SER A 170 -7.95 9.78 -10.39
C SER A 170 -7.60 11.27 -10.51
N ALA A 171 -7.41 11.79 -11.73
CA ALA A 171 -7.21 13.22 -11.94
C ALA A 171 -8.40 14.05 -11.44
N LEU A 172 -9.65 13.60 -11.67
CA LEU A 172 -10.81 14.26 -11.09
C LEU A 172 -10.79 14.24 -9.55
N GLY A 173 -10.42 13.11 -8.94
CA GLY A 173 -10.25 13.00 -7.48
C GLY A 173 -9.21 13.98 -6.94
N GLU A 174 -8.04 14.08 -7.59
CA GLU A 174 -7.00 15.05 -7.23
C GLU A 174 -7.44 16.50 -7.39
N MET A 175 -8.29 16.82 -8.37
CA MET A 175 -8.81 18.18 -8.51
C MET A 175 -9.66 18.61 -7.29
N TYR A 176 -10.45 17.69 -6.71
CA TYR A 176 -11.16 17.94 -5.46
C TYR A 176 -10.20 18.09 -4.28
N ASN A 177 -9.16 17.26 -4.24
CA ASN A 177 -8.11 17.33 -3.23
C ASN A 177 -7.39 18.69 -3.22
N ASN A 178 -7.24 19.30 -4.40
CA ASN A 178 -6.58 20.58 -4.62
C ASN A 178 -7.54 21.78 -4.63
N ASP A 179 -8.81 21.61 -4.24
CA ASP A 179 -9.83 22.67 -4.23
C ASP A 179 -9.95 23.42 -5.58
N ALA A 180 -9.91 22.70 -6.70
CA ALA A 180 -9.98 23.31 -8.02
C ALA A 180 -11.27 24.15 -8.20
N LEU A 181 -11.17 25.25 -8.94
CA LEU A 181 -12.27 26.16 -9.19
C LEU A 181 -13.34 25.50 -10.06
N ASN A 182 -14.60 25.91 -9.84
CA ASN A 182 -15.76 25.50 -10.64
C ASN A 182 -16.04 23.99 -10.68
N LEU A 183 -15.51 23.22 -9.72
CA LEU A 183 -15.87 21.81 -9.57
C LEU A 183 -17.40 21.66 -9.36
N PRO A 184 -17.99 20.54 -9.83
CA PRO A 184 -19.31 20.17 -9.35
C PRO A 184 -19.29 19.96 -7.83
N SER A 185 -20.46 19.82 -7.20
CA SER A 185 -20.45 19.44 -5.79
C SER A 185 -19.85 18.03 -5.64
N LEU A 186 -19.13 17.78 -4.55
CA LEU A 186 -18.54 16.46 -4.29
C LEU A 186 -19.60 15.36 -4.35
N GLY A 187 -20.80 15.63 -3.83
CA GLY A 187 -21.94 14.71 -3.93
C GLY A 187 -22.36 14.37 -5.36
N GLU A 188 -22.33 15.33 -6.29
CA GLU A 188 -22.60 15.06 -7.70
C GLU A 188 -21.50 14.19 -8.33
N ALA A 189 -20.23 14.47 -8.05
CA ALA A 189 -19.13 13.66 -8.56
C ALA A 189 -19.14 12.23 -7.98
N MET A 190 -19.44 12.04 -6.70
CA MET A 190 -19.57 10.70 -6.11
C MET A 190 -20.71 9.90 -6.77
N ARG A 191 -21.86 10.53 -7.06
CA ARG A 191 -22.95 9.87 -7.80
C ARG A 191 -22.53 9.48 -9.21
N MET A 192 -21.81 10.38 -9.90
CA MET A 192 -21.27 10.11 -11.22
C MET A 192 -20.27 8.95 -11.21
N ALA A 193 -19.32 8.95 -10.27
CA ALA A 193 -18.31 7.89 -10.13
C ALA A 193 -18.96 6.52 -9.85
N ARG A 194 -19.98 6.48 -8.99
CA ARG A 194 -20.80 5.28 -8.78
C ARG A 194 -21.45 4.81 -10.07
N ASP A 195 -22.10 5.70 -10.81
CA ASP A 195 -22.84 5.33 -12.02
C ASP A 195 -21.89 4.77 -13.10
N PHE A 196 -20.69 5.35 -13.25
CA PHE A 196 -19.65 4.81 -14.12
C PHE A 196 -19.14 3.45 -13.66
N GLU A 197 -18.85 3.28 -12.37
CA GLU A 197 -18.38 2.02 -11.80
C GLU A 197 -19.41 0.90 -11.96
N ILE A 198 -20.69 1.20 -11.71
CA ILE A 198 -21.78 0.25 -11.86
C ILE A 198 -21.88 -0.24 -13.31
N ALA A 199 -21.76 0.69 -14.27
CA ALA A 199 -21.85 0.36 -15.68
C ALA A 199 -20.64 -0.46 -16.15
N ARG A 200 -19.44 -0.04 -15.78
CA ARG A 200 -18.17 -0.66 -16.17
C ARG A 200 -17.12 -0.42 -15.07
N PRO A 201 -16.74 -1.45 -14.29
CA PRO A 201 -15.79 -1.30 -13.19
C PRO A 201 -14.46 -0.63 -13.55
N GLY A 202 -13.78 -0.07 -12.55
CA GLY A 202 -12.46 0.57 -12.69
C GLY A 202 -12.44 2.10 -12.73
N PHE A 203 -13.46 2.76 -12.17
CA PHE A 203 -13.58 4.22 -12.09
C PHE A 203 -13.66 4.73 -10.64
N ALA A 204 -14.51 4.11 -9.79
CA ALA A 204 -14.78 4.62 -8.45
C ALA A 204 -13.56 4.56 -7.53
N GLY A 205 -12.81 3.45 -7.54
CA GLY A 205 -11.57 3.30 -6.78
C GLY A 205 -10.53 4.39 -7.13
N PRO A 206 -10.12 4.52 -8.40
CA PRO A 206 -9.21 5.58 -8.81
C PRO A 206 -9.68 6.99 -8.44
N PHE A 207 -10.98 7.28 -8.52
CA PHE A 207 -11.56 8.57 -8.14
C PHE A 207 -11.51 8.84 -6.62
N ILE A 208 -11.91 7.87 -5.79
CA ILE A 208 -12.01 8.05 -4.33
C ILE A 208 -10.66 7.99 -3.64
N GLY A 209 -9.67 7.34 -4.25
CA GLY A 209 -8.34 7.13 -3.68
C GLY A 209 -7.64 8.40 -3.21
N PRO A 210 -7.43 9.41 -4.07
CA PRO A 210 -6.87 10.70 -3.66
C PRO A 210 -7.61 11.36 -2.49
N LEU A 211 -8.94 11.25 -2.49
CA LEU A 211 -9.78 11.87 -1.46
C LEU A 211 -9.57 11.19 -0.10
N LEU A 212 -9.58 9.85 -0.05
CA LEU A 212 -9.34 9.10 1.18
C LEU A 212 -7.91 9.27 1.70
N LEU A 213 -6.92 9.33 0.80
CA LEU A 213 -5.53 9.59 1.18
C LEU A 213 -5.33 10.97 1.81
N ASN A 214 -6.17 11.96 1.47
CA ASN A 214 -6.17 13.27 2.12
C ASN A 214 -7.22 13.40 3.24
N GLY A 215 -7.70 12.27 3.77
CA GLY A 215 -8.53 12.24 4.97
C GLY A 215 -9.99 12.62 4.74
N LEU A 216 -10.55 12.34 3.54
CA LEU A 216 -11.99 12.45 3.32
C LEU A 216 -12.76 11.77 4.45
N ASP A 217 -13.59 12.56 5.14
CA ASP A 217 -14.46 12.06 6.20
C ASP A 217 -15.95 12.24 5.86
N GLN A 218 -16.81 11.61 6.67
CA GLN A 218 -18.25 11.68 6.48
C GLN A 218 -18.80 13.10 6.60
N GLY A 219 -18.18 13.98 7.41
CA GLY A 219 -18.63 15.36 7.62
C GLY A 219 -18.58 16.19 6.34
N GLN A 220 -17.62 15.92 5.46
CA GLN A 220 -17.52 16.55 4.14
C GLN A 220 -18.64 16.12 3.17
N LEU A 221 -19.37 15.05 3.48
CA LEU A 221 -20.44 14.49 2.65
C LEU A 221 -21.84 14.75 3.20
N ASP A 222 -21.97 15.25 4.43
CA ASP A 222 -23.26 15.37 5.13
C ASP A 222 -24.30 16.17 4.34
N ASP A 223 -23.90 17.29 3.72
CA ASP A 223 -24.79 18.14 2.91
C ASP A 223 -25.21 17.49 1.58
N SER A 224 -24.53 16.42 1.16
CA SER A 224 -24.82 15.71 -0.10
C SER A 224 -25.85 14.59 0.05
N GLY A 225 -26.16 14.19 1.29
CA GLY A 225 -26.99 13.03 1.60
C GLY A 225 -26.32 11.68 1.28
N ILE A 226 -25.01 11.66 1.03
CA ILE A 226 -24.24 10.43 0.78
C ILE A 226 -23.64 9.95 2.10
N ASN A 227 -23.94 8.70 2.45
CA ASN A 227 -23.17 7.95 3.43
C ASN A 227 -22.08 7.15 2.68
N LEU A 228 -20.82 7.30 3.07
CA LEU A 228 -19.70 6.71 2.34
C LEU A 228 -19.75 5.17 2.34
N SER A 229 -20.08 4.56 3.48
CA SER A 229 -20.20 3.10 3.60
C SER A 229 -21.32 2.55 2.71
N ASP A 230 -22.49 3.19 2.74
CA ASP A 230 -23.63 2.82 1.87
C ASP A 230 -23.29 3.00 0.39
N TRP A 231 -22.55 4.05 0.04
CA TRP A 231 -22.11 4.30 -1.34
C TRP A 231 -21.17 3.20 -1.86
N ILE A 232 -20.19 2.77 -1.06
CA ILE A 232 -19.30 1.64 -1.39
C ILE A 232 -20.11 0.35 -1.55
N LEU A 233 -20.98 0.03 -0.60
CA LEU A 233 -21.80 -1.19 -0.62
C LEU A 233 -22.78 -1.19 -1.80
N GLU A 234 -23.34 -0.04 -2.19
CA GLU A 234 -24.20 0.10 -3.36
C GLU A 234 -23.43 -0.28 -4.65
N ILE A 235 -22.20 0.21 -4.79
CA ILE A 235 -21.34 -0.10 -5.94
C ILE A 235 -21.08 -1.60 -6.03
N ILE A 236 -20.60 -2.21 -4.95
CA ILE A 236 -20.27 -3.64 -4.90
C ILE A 236 -21.50 -4.49 -5.23
N ALA A 237 -22.67 -4.09 -4.72
CA ALA A 237 -23.92 -4.81 -4.97
C ALA A 237 -24.42 -4.74 -6.41
N ARG A 238 -24.09 -3.68 -7.15
CA ARG A 238 -24.73 -3.35 -8.43
C ARG A 238 -23.80 -3.39 -9.64
N ARG A 239 -22.48 -3.42 -9.45
CA ARG A 239 -21.51 -3.40 -10.55
C ARG A 239 -21.66 -4.60 -11.48
N SER A 240 -21.39 -4.36 -12.77
CA SER A 240 -21.63 -5.33 -13.84
C SER A 240 -20.62 -6.48 -13.91
N GLY A 241 -19.49 -6.36 -13.21
CA GLY A 241 -18.41 -7.36 -13.21
C GLY A 241 -17.35 -7.12 -12.13
N PRO A 242 -16.25 -7.90 -12.14
CA PRO A 242 -15.10 -7.66 -11.28
C PRO A 242 -14.36 -6.38 -11.68
N GLU A 243 -13.54 -5.86 -10.78
CA GLU A 243 -12.65 -4.74 -11.08
C GLU A 243 -11.53 -5.17 -12.04
N PRO A 244 -11.10 -4.28 -12.95
CA PRO A 244 -9.93 -4.55 -13.77
C PRO A 244 -8.66 -4.50 -12.92
N GLU A 245 -7.71 -5.36 -13.24
CA GLU A 245 -6.35 -5.28 -12.69
C GLU A 245 -5.63 -4.10 -13.31
N LEU A 246 -5.60 -2.99 -12.58
CA LEU A 246 -4.97 -1.76 -13.02
C LEU A 246 -3.65 -1.57 -12.32
N PRO A 247 -2.54 -1.43 -13.06
CA PRO A 247 -1.30 -1.05 -12.42
C PRO A 247 -1.52 0.34 -11.81
N PHE A 248 -1.12 0.48 -10.56
CA PHE A 248 -1.10 1.76 -9.85
C PHE A 248 -2.43 2.38 -9.46
N TYR A 249 -3.57 1.73 -9.66
CA TYR A 249 -4.82 2.25 -9.14
C TYR A 249 -5.51 1.18 -8.32
N ASN A 250 -5.84 1.53 -7.09
CA ASN A 250 -6.60 0.66 -6.23
C ASN A 250 -8.07 0.73 -6.64
N GLY A 251 -8.69 -0.44 -6.73
CA GLY A 251 -10.12 -0.58 -6.96
C GLY A 251 -10.96 -0.16 -5.75
N ILE A 252 -12.26 -0.10 -5.92
CA ILE A 252 -13.21 0.16 -4.84
C ILE A 252 -13.19 -0.95 -3.78
N ASP A 253 -12.81 -2.19 -4.12
CA ASP A 253 -12.72 -3.29 -3.15
C ASP A 253 -11.55 -3.10 -2.17
N PHE A 254 -10.49 -2.42 -2.61
CA PHE A 254 -9.39 -2.02 -1.72
C PHE A 254 -9.92 -1.05 -0.66
N TYR A 255 -10.55 0.04 -1.10
CA TYR A 255 -11.08 1.05 -0.18
C TYR A 255 -12.26 0.53 0.66
N ALA A 256 -13.00 -0.46 0.16
CA ALA A 256 -14.03 -1.13 0.92
C ALA A 256 -13.46 -1.87 2.14
N HIS A 257 -12.33 -2.56 2.00
CA HIS A 257 -11.76 -3.25 3.15
C HIS A 257 -11.12 -2.30 4.17
N GLU A 258 -10.50 -1.21 3.72
CA GLU A 258 -9.94 -0.20 4.64
C GLU A 258 -11.05 0.56 5.38
N HIS A 259 -12.12 0.96 4.68
CA HIS A 259 -13.13 1.84 5.26
C HIS A 259 -14.16 1.08 6.12
N LEU A 260 -14.49 -0.16 5.76
CA LEU A 260 -15.56 -0.93 6.42
C LEU A 260 -15.05 -1.85 7.54
N SER A 261 -13.75 -1.86 7.80
CA SER A 261 -13.06 -2.80 8.72
C SER A 261 -13.61 -2.81 10.14
N THR A 262 -14.06 -1.64 10.62
CA THR A 262 -14.55 -1.45 12.00
C THR A 262 -16.06 -1.60 12.13
N ASP A 263 -16.80 -1.82 11.04
CA ASP A 263 -18.25 -1.99 11.04
C ASP A 263 -18.66 -3.42 10.66
N SER A 264 -18.96 -4.24 11.67
CA SER A 264 -19.42 -5.60 11.47
C SER A 264 -20.73 -5.70 10.66
N LYS A 265 -21.57 -4.67 10.63
CA LYS A 265 -22.79 -4.68 9.80
C LYS A 265 -22.44 -4.55 8.31
N SER A 266 -21.51 -3.66 7.97
CA SER A 266 -21.01 -3.53 6.61
C SER A 266 -20.29 -4.79 6.15
N VAL A 267 -19.46 -5.41 7.00
CA VAL A 267 -18.85 -6.72 6.69
C VAL A 267 -19.91 -7.81 6.47
N ALA A 268 -20.92 -7.90 7.34
CA ALA A 268 -22.03 -8.82 7.13
C ALA A 268 -22.72 -8.58 5.78
N LYS A 269 -22.84 -7.31 5.37
CA LYS A 269 -23.41 -6.98 4.06
C LYS A 269 -22.56 -7.45 2.89
N LEU A 270 -21.23 -7.30 2.96
CA LEU A 270 -20.31 -7.84 1.95
C LEU A 270 -20.47 -9.37 1.79
N ILE A 271 -20.63 -10.08 2.92
CA ILE A 271 -20.89 -11.53 2.91
C ILE A 271 -22.23 -11.84 2.22
N GLU A 272 -23.29 -11.10 2.54
CA GLU A 272 -24.61 -11.27 1.88
C GLU A 272 -24.56 -11.05 0.36
N LEU A 273 -23.70 -10.13 -0.09
CA LEU A 273 -23.50 -9.83 -1.51
C LEU A 273 -22.61 -10.86 -2.23
N GLY A 274 -22.02 -11.81 -1.50
CA GLY A 274 -21.09 -12.80 -2.05
C GLY A 274 -19.68 -12.26 -2.32
N ALA A 275 -19.35 -11.08 -1.80
CA ALA A 275 -18.02 -10.46 -1.90
C ALA A 275 -17.09 -11.03 -0.80
N GLU A 276 -16.90 -12.36 -0.78
CA GLU A 276 -16.23 -13.06 0.33
C GLU A 276 -14.77 -12.59 0.56
N GLU A 277 -13.99 -12.36 -0.50
CA GLU A 277 -12.60 -11.90 -0.36
C GLU A 277 -12.53 -10.51 0.26
N THR A 278 -13.32 -9.56 -0.24
CA THR A 278 -13.41 -8.20 0.32
C THR A 278 -13.92 -8.21 1.75
N ALA A 279 -14.94 -9.03 2.06
CA ALA A 279 -15.44 -9.21 3.41
C ALA A 279 -14.36 -9.75 4.35
N ALA A 280 -13.56 -10.70 3.90
CA ALA A 280 -12.49 -11.29 4.68
C ALA A 280 -11.33 -10.31 4.92
N MET A 281 -10.93 -9.54 3.90
CA MET A 281 -9.95 -8.47 4.07
C MET A 281 -10.46 -7.44 5.08
N ALA A 282 -11.69 -6.94 4.92
CA ALA A 282 -12.29 -5.97 5.84
C ALA A 282 -12.35 -6.50 7.28
N ALA A 283 -12.84 -7.73 7.45
CA ALA A 283 -12.98 -8.37 8.76
C ALA A 283 -11.64 -8.65 9.46
N THR A 284 -10.52 -8.62 8.73
CA THR A 284 -9.20 -8.98 9.25
C THR A 284 -8.18 -7.84 9.27
N GLU A 285 -8.60 -6.64 8.87
CA GLU A 285 -7.76 -5.43 8.79
C GLU A 285 -7.29 -4.95 10.17
N GLU A 286 -8.21 -4.88 11.15
CA GLU A 286 -7.91 -4.32 12.46
C GLU A 286 -7.10 -5.28 13.35
N ASP A 287 -6.07 -4.80 14.05
CA ASP A 287 -5.28 -5.66 14.96
C ASP A 287 -5.91 -5.87 16.36
N PHE A 288 -7.22 -5.64 16.49
CA PHE A 288 -8.00 -5.73 17.72
C PHE A 288 -9.41 -6.33 17.51
N VAL A 289 -10.13 -6.57 18.60
CA VAL A 289 -11.49 -7.13 18.57
C VAL A 289 -12.50 -6.06 18.17
N VAL A 290 -13.19 -6.28 17.06
CA VAL A 290 -14.37 -5.51 16.63
C VAL A 290 -15.65 -6.20 17.11
N GLU A 291 -16.57 -5.43 17.70
CA GLU A 291 -17.86 -5.92 18.20
C GLU A 291 -18.70 -6.52 17.06
N GLY A 292 -19.23 -7.72 17.28
CA GLY A 292 -20.06 -8.44 16.29
C GLY A 292 -19.29 -9.12 15.16
N MET A 293 -17.97 -8.93 15.05
CA MET A 293 -17.17 -9.49 13.95
C MET A 293 -16.86 -10.99 14.08
N GLN A 294 -16.73 -11.49 15.32
CA GLN A 294 -16.40 -12.91 15.58
C GLN A 294 -17.29 -13.91 14.81
N PRO A 295 -18.63 -13.87 14.88
CA PRO A 295 -19.46 -14.83 14.14
C PRO A 295 -19.29 -14.75 12.61
N LEU A 296 -18.96 -13.57 12.08
CA LEU A 296 -18.73 -13.37 10.64
C LEU A 296 -17.40 -14.00 10.21
N LEU A 297 -16.34 -13.80 11.00
CA LEU A 297 -15.06 -14.47 10.82
C LEU A 297 -15.20 -16.00 10.94
N GLU A 298 -15.99 -16.48 11.90
CA GLU A 298 -16.28 -17.91 12.04
C GLU A 298 -16.96 -18.44 10.79
N GLN A 299 -17.98 -17.75 10.27
CA GLN A 299 -18.63 -18.10 9.00
C GLN A 299 -17.65 -18.13 7.82
N LEU A 300 -16.84 -17.07 7.65
CA LEU A 300 -15.86 -16.96 6.55
C LEU A 300 -14.75 -18.02 6.65
N SER A 301 -14.43 -18.49 7.86
CA SER A 301 -13.46 -19.59 8.05
C SER A 301 -13.89 -20.92 7.40
N PHE A 302 -15.18 -21.07 7.06
CA PHE A 302 -15.71 -22.21 6.30
C PHE A 302 -15.71 -21.99 4.77
N SER A 303 -15.23 -20.85 4.28
CA SER A 303 -15.16 -20.59 2.83
C SER A 303 -14.34 -21.67 2.13
N LYS A 304 -14.77 -21.99 0.90
CA LYS A 304 -14.04 -22.88 0.00
C LYS A 304 -12.77 -22.23 -0.54
N ASN A 305 -12.68 -20.90 -0.48
CA ASN A 305 -11.47 -20.18 -0.81
C ASN A 305 -10.46 -20.33 0.33
N ASP A 306 -9.33 -20.98 0.05
CA ASP A 306 -8.25 -21.21 1.02
C ASP A 306 -7.69 -19.91 1.59
N PHE A 307 -7.57 -18.85 0.78
CA PHE A 307 -7.09 -17.55 1.26
C PHE A 307 -8.04 -16.99 2.32
N VAL A 308 -9.34 -16.84 1.98
CA VAL A 308 -10.38 -16.33 2.89
C VAL A 308 -10.43 -17.13 4.18
N ALA A 309 -10.57 -18.46 4.06
CA ALA A 309 -10.71 -19.31 5.23
C ALA A 309 -9.48 -19.25 6.16
N ARG A 310 -8.28 -19.17 5.58
CA ARG A 310 -7.02 -19.09 6.31
C ARG A 310 -6.88 -17.76 7.05
N ILE A 311 -7.06 -16.62 6.37
CA ILE A 311 -6.87 -15.31 7.02
C ILE A 311 -7.89 -15.08 8.14
N CYS A 312 -9.16 -15.48 7.95
CA CYS A 312 -10.18 -15.36 8.99
C CYS A 312 -9.89 -16.29 10.18
N ALA A 313 -9.41 -17.52 9.94
CA ALA A 313 -9.02 -18.43 11.01
C ALA A 313 -7.81 -17.91 11.79
N TRP A 314 -6.83 -17.32 11.11
CA TRP A 314 -5.68 -16.70 11.77
C TRP A 314 -6.12 -15.54 12.65
N HIS A 315 -6.99 -14.67 12.15
CA HIS A 315 -7.49 -13.54 12.90
C HIS A 315 -8.30 -13.94 14.14
N LEU A 316 -9.15 -14.97 14.03
CA LEU A 316 -9.84 -15.57 15.17
C LEU A 316 -8.86 -16.10 16.24
N ALA A 317 -7.77 -16.74 15.81
CA ALA A 317 -6.72 -17.21 16.70
C ALA A 317 -5.94 -16.05 17.36
N TYR A 318 -5.67 -14.97 16.64
CA TYR A 318 -4.85 -13.83 17.08
C TYR A 318 -5.56 -12.83 17.99
N HIS A 319 -6.88 -12.69 17.85
CA HIS A 319 -7.64 -11.61 18.50
C HIS A 319 -8.81 -12.13 19.34
N TYR A 320 -9.44 -13.24 18.94
CA TYR A 320 -10.66 -13.76 19.57
C TYR A 320 -10.44 -14.99 20.46
N ARG A 321 -9.23 -15.59 20.46
CA ARG A 321 -8.94 -16.87 21.15
C ARG A 321 -9.87 -18.02 20.69
N VAL A 322 -10.27 -18.02 19.41
CA VAL A 322 -11.17 -19.04 18.82
C VAL A 322 -10.43 -19.88 17.77
N LEU A 323 -10.66 -21.20 17.79
CA LEU A 323 -10.22 -22.11 16.71
C LEU A 323 -11.43 -22.78 16.05
N PRO A 324 -11.83 -22.34 14.85
CA PRO A 324 -12.86 -23.03 14.08
C PRO A 324 -12.43 -24.45 13.75
N LYS A 325 -13.32 -25.43 13.91
CA LYS A 325 -13.04 -26.83 13.60
C LYS A 325 -12.54 -27.02 12.15
N ALA A 326 -13.15 -26.32 11.18
CA ALA A 326 -12.73 -26.39 9.79
C ALA A 326 -11.29 -25.93 9.57
N ALA A 327 -10.84 -24.92 10.31
CA ALA A 327 -9.48 -24.42 10.23
C ALA A 327 -8.46 -25.41 10.84
N ILE A 328 -8.83 -26.09 11.92
CA ILE A 328 -8.02 -27.18 12.50
C ILE A 328 -7.92 -28.35 11.51
N ASP A 329 -9.06 -28.78 10.96
CA ASP A 329 -9.11 -29.93 10.05
C ASP A 329 -8.31 -29.68 8.76
N ARG A 330 -8.25 -28.42 8.29
CA ARG A 330 -7.42 -27.97 7.16
C ARG A 330 -5.97 -27.67 7.53
N GLY A 331 -5.63 -27.70 8.82
CA GLY A 331 -4.28 -27.47 9.32
C GLY A 331 -3.81 -26.01 9.27
N PHE A 332 -4.73 -25.05 9.24
CA PHE A 332 -4.42 -23.61 9.26
C PHE A 332 -4.07 -23.09 10.66
N VAL A 333 -4.60 -23.74 11.70
CA VAL A 333 -4.40 -23.33 13.10
C VAL A 333 -4.27 -24.55 14.02
N SER A 334 -3.57 -24.38 15.14
CA SER A 334 -3.53 -25.37 16.23
C SER A 334 -3.42 -24.69 17.60
N LEU A 335 -3.80 -25.40 18.65
CA LEU A 335 -3.72 -24.94 20.04
C LEU A 335 -2.84 -25.87 20.87
N VAL A 336 -1.90 -25.30 21.61
CA VAL A 336 -1.15 -25.98 22.66
C VAL A 336 -1.46 -25.31 23.99
N GLN A 337 -2.08 -26.05 24.90
CA GLN A 337 -2.31 -25.60 26.27
C GLN A 337 -1.13 -25.98 27.18
N LYS A 338 -0.77 -25.04 28.05
CA LYS A 338 0.21 -25.17 29.12
C LYS A 338 -0.45 -24.71 30.42
N ASP A 339 0.22 -24.92 31.55
CA ASP A 339 -0.37 -24.67 32.87
C ASP A 339 -0.76 -23.19 33.08
N ASP A 340 -0.01 -22.27 32.47
CA ASP A 340 -0.11 -20.82 32.63
C ASP A 340 -0.52 -20.07 31.35
N VAL A 341 -0.48 -20.74 30.18
CA VAL A 341 -0.76 -20.11 28.88
C VAL A 341 -1.46 -21.03 27.89
N GLU A 342 -2.17 -20.41 26.94
CA GLU A 342 -2.65 -21.00 25.71
C GLU A 342 -1.82 -20.46 24.54
N ILE A 343 -1.32 -21.36 23.69
CA ILE A 343 -0.50 -20.98 22.53
C ILE A 343 -1.22 -21.39 21.25
N PHE A 344 -1.63 -20.39 20.49
CA PHE A 344 -2.29 -20.54 19.21
C PHE A 344 -1.23 -20.43 18.11
N TYR A 345 -1.02 -21.50 17.36
CA TYR A 345 -0.17 -21.48 16.18
C TYR A 345 -1.02 -21.30 14.94
N VAL A 346 -0.50 -20.53 13.99
CA VAL A 346 -1.08 -20.42 12.65
C VAL A 346 -0.08 -20.90 11.61
N TYR A 347 -0.58 -21.44 10.50
CA TYR A 347 0.24 -22.10 9.48
C TYR A 347 -0.12 -21.59 8.09
N ASP A 348 0.92 -21.25 7.33
CA ASP A 348 0.86 -21.19 5.88
C ASP A 348 1.75 -22.29 5.30
N ARG A 349 1.18 -23.48 5.15
CA ARG A 349 1.96 -24.65 4.75
C ARG A 349 2.48 -24.58 3.31
N GLN A 350 1.86 -23.75 2.48
CA GLN A 350 2.32 -23.53 1.12
C GLN A 350 3.69 -22.84 1.13
N SER A 351 3.86 -21.83 1.98
CA SER A 351 5.10 -21.06 2.08
C SER A 351 6.10 -21.64 3.10
N HIS A 352 5.63 -22.37 4.12
CA HIS A 352 6.45 -22.77 5.28
C HIS A 352 6.48 -24.27 5.62
N GLY A 353 5.83 -25.12 4.82
CA GLY A 353 5.67 -26.53 5.15
C GLY A 353 4.97 -26.71 6.51
N ASP A 354 5.48 -27.59 7.37
CA ASP A 354 4.85 -27.83 8.68
C ASP A 354 5.26 -26.82 9.78
N ARG A 355 6.08 -25.82 9.44
CA ARG A 355 6.47 -24.78 10.41
C ARG A 355 5.33 -23.77 10.60
N PRO A 356 5.03 -23.36 11.85
CA PRO A 356 4.14 -22.23 12.08
C PRO A 356 4.64 -20.94 11.41
N TYR A 357 3.71 -20.16 10.87
CA TYR A 357 3.97 -18.82 10.34
C TYR A 357 4.06 -17.79 11.48
N ALA A 358 3.16 -17.90 12.45
CA ALA A 358 3.12 -17.07 13.64
C ALA A 358 2.45 -17.81 14.81
N ALA A 359 2.65 -17.29 16.02
CA ALA A 359 2.04 -17.81 17.23
C ALA A 359 1.55 -16.67 18.13
N THR A 360 0.45 -16.92 18.83
CA THR A 360 -0.10 -16.03 19.85
C THR A 360 -0.14 -16.75 21.18
N VAL A 361 0.49 -16.17 22.19
CA VAL A 361 0.47 -16.67 23.57
C VAL A 361 -0.49 -15.82 24.38
N TYR A 362 -1.40 -16.50 25.07
CA TYR A 362 -2.39 -15.90 25.93
C TYR A 362 -2.27 -16.45 27.34
N PRO A 363 -2.16 -15.60 28.38
CA PRO A 363 -2.17 -16.06 29.75
C PRO A 363 -3.52 -16.69 30.14
N ILE A 364 -3.43 -17.68 31.02
CA ILE A 364 -4.55 -18.27 31.75
C ILE A 364 -4.61 -17.60 33.13
N GLY A 365 -5.74 -16.96 33.43
CA GLY A 365 -5.97 -16.30 34.72
C GLY A 365 -5.50 -14.84 34.75
N GLN A 366 -4.21 -14.61 34.97
CA GLN A 366 -3.64 -13.27 35.17
C GLN A 366 -2.63 -12.90 34.09
N ASP A 367 -2.50 -11.60 33.80
CA ASP A 367 -1.50 -11.06 32.87
C ASP A 367 -0.08 -11.53 33.23
N LEU A 368 0.73 -11.76 32.20
CA LEU A 368 2.14 -12.10 32.34
C LEU A 368 2.90 -10.85 32.79
N ASP A 369 3.84 -11.02 33.73
CA ASP A 369 4.90 -10.01 33.89
C ASP A 369 5.94 -10.14 32.77
N ASP A 370 6.82 -9.15 32.67
CA ASP A 370 7.82 -9.09 31.62
C ASP A 370 8.75 -10.33 31.58
N GLY A 371 9.21 -10.79 32.75
CA GLY A 371 10.08 -11.97 32.84
C GLY A 371 9.40 -13.25 32.34
N SER A 372 8.13 -13.44 32.70
CA SER A 372 7.32 -14.57 32.24
C SER A 372 7.03 -14.48 30.74
N ALA A 373 6.74 -13.27 30.24
CA ALA A 373 6.54 -13.03 28.82
C ALA A 373 7.79 -13.37 28.00
N TRP A 374 8.96 -12.88 28.39
CA TRP A 374 10.23 -13.19 27.72
C TRP A 374 10.60 -14.67 27.83
N THR A 375 10.27 -15.34 28.92
CA THR A 375 10.45 -16.81 29.03
C THR A 375 9.67 -17.55 27.95
N TRP A 376 8.46 -17.10 27.60
CA TRP A 376 7.68 -17.68 26.51
C TRP A 376 8.24 -17.33 25.14
N VAL A 377 8.70 -16.10 24.95
CA VAL A 377 9.36 -15.66 23.72
C VAL A 377 10.65 -16.43 23.47
N ASP A 378 11.46 -16.69 24.50
CA ASP A 378 12.69 -17.49 24.42
C ASP A 378 12.44 -18.96 24.07
N LYS A 379 11.28 -19.51 24.46
CA LYS A 379 10.86 -20.85 24.05
C LYS A 379 10.44 -20.91 22.58
N LEU A 380 9.82 -19.85 22.06
CA LEU A 380 9.33 -19.78 20.67
C LEU A 380 10.42 -19.37 19.67
N VAL A 381 11.28 -18.44 20.06
CA VAL A 381 12.37 -17.88 19.26
C VAL A 381 13.58 -17.78 20.17
N PRO A 382 14.45 -18.79 20.28
CA PRO A 382 15.60 -18.74 21.20
C PRO A 382 16.49 -17.51 20.98
N PRO A 383 17.08 -16.91 22.02
CA PRO A 383 18.00 -15.76 21.86
C PRO A 383 19.13 -16.01 20.87
N ALA A 384 19.61 -17.26 20.77
CA ALA A 384 20.69 -17.67 19.86
C ALA A 384 20.36 -17.51 18.37
N VAL A 385 19.08 -17.35 17.98
CA VAL A 385 18.66 -17.14 16.58
C VAL A 385 18.16 -15.73 16.29
N ARG A 386 18.13 -14.86 17.32
CA ARG A 386 17.75 -13.46 17.15
C ARG A 386 19.00 -12.65 16.79
N PRO A 387 19.07 -12.03 15.61
CA PRO A 387 20.14 -11.06 15.34
C PRO A 387 19.98 -9.84 16.27
N PRO A 388 21.04 -9.06 16.51
CA PRO A 388 20.96 -7.82 17.25
C PRO A 388 19.91 -6.86 16.67
N MET A 389 19.23 -6.06 17.52
CA MET A 389 18.20 -5.14 17.04
C MET A 389 18.81 -3.96 16.27
N GLU A 390 20.01 -3.56 16.65
CA GLU A 390 20.79 -2.50 16.01
C GLU A 390 21.09 -2.79 14.52
N ASP A 391 21.01 -4.07 14.11
CA ASP A 391 21.20 -4.53 12.74
C ASP A 391 19.91 -4.43 11.90
N ASN A 392 18.78 -4.00 12.49
CA ASN A 392 17.54 -3.78 11.75
C ASN A 392 17.54 -2.45 10.99
N ASP A 393 16.69 -2.37 9.96
CA ASP A 393 16.37 -1.10 9.32
C ASP A 393 15.58 -0.16 10.24
N PHE A 394 15.77 1.15 10.04
CA PHE A 394 14.97 2.18 10.70
C PHE A 394 13.48 1.99 10.34
N PRO A 395 12.52 2.11 11.29
CA PRO A 395 12.67 2.62 12.67
C PRO A 395 12.98 1.56 13.74
N TYR A 396 13.24 0.30 13.38
CA TYR A 396 13.21 -0.82 14.33
C TYR A 396 14.55 -1.16 14.99
N LYS A 397 15.48 -0.19 15.04
CA LYS A 397 16.78 -0.34 15.74
C LYS A 397 16.65 -0.39 17.26
N THR A 398 15.50 0.02 17.79
CA THR A 398 15.16 -0.06 19.21
C THR A 398 13.72 -0.54 19.39
N PRO A 399 13.36 -1.08 20.57
CA PRO A 399 11.98 -1.43 20.88
C PRO A 399 11.06 -0.22 20.73
N GLN A 400 9.90 -0.42 20.11
CA GLN A 400 8.87 0.62 19.99
C GLN A 400 7.81 0.39 21.06
N ILE A 401 7.77 1.25 22.07
CA ILE A 401 6.85 1.13 23.21
C ILE A 401 5.77 2.19 23.07
N TYR A 402 4.52 1.76 23.09
CA TYR A 402 3.34 2.59 22.99
C TYR A 402 2.38 2.30 24.16
N PRO A 403 1.43 3.20 24.48
CA PRO A 403 0.31 2.84 25.33
C PRO A 403 -0.40 1.61 24.77
N GLY A 404 -0.54 0.56 25.58
CA GLY A 404 -1.24 -0.67 25.18
C GLY A 404 -0.39 -1.73 24.45
N ARG A 405 0.84 -1.42 24.00
CA ARG A 405 1.67 -2.37 23.24
C ARG A 405 3.18 -2.07 23.26
N ALA A 406 3.99 -3.11 23.14
CA ALA A 406 5.42 -3.00 22.85
C ALA A 406 5.79 -3.87 21.64
N VAL A 407 6.70 -3.38 20.80
CA VAL A 407 7.11 -4.04 19.56
C VAL A 407 8.62 -4.21 19.55
N TYR A 408 9.06 -5.43 19.27
CA TYR A 408 10.45 -5.83 19.15
C TYR A 408 10.65 -6.51 17.81
N VAL A 409 11.62 -6.04 17.03
CA VAL A 409 12.03 -6.65 15.77
C VAL A 409 13.44 -7.15 15.95
N TYR A 410 13.72 -8.37 15.55
CA TYR A 410 15.06 -8.95 15.56
C TYR A 410 15.32 -9.55 14.19
N GLY A 411 15.89 -8.77 13.27
CA GLY A 411 16.00 -9.08 11.85
C GLY A 411 14.65 -9.53 11.28
N PRO A 412 14.52 -10.81 10.88
CA PRO A 412 13.27 -11.29 10.30
C PRO A 412 12.18 -11.66 11.31
N TYR A 413 12.44 -11.61 12.61
CA TYR A 413 11.48 -11.96 13.66
C TYR A 413 10.74 -10.72 14.15
N PHE A 414 9.41 -10.82 14.26
CA PHE A 414 8.58 -9.72 14.74
C PHE A 414 7.79 -10.16 15.98
N ILE A 415 7.96 -9.43 17.07
CA ILE A 415 7.40 -9.77 18.38
C ILE A 415 6.60 -8.58 18.90
N LYS A 416 5.32 -8.78 19.18
CA LYS A 416 4.42 -7.76 19.75
C LYS A 416 3.90 -8.21 21.09
N PHE A 417 4.04 -7.38 22.11
CA PHE A 417 3.38 -7.55 23.40
C PHE A 417 2.19 -6.61 23.44
N TYR A 418 1.04 -7.08 23.92
CA TYR A 418 -0.16 -6.27 24.11
C TYR A 418 -0.58 -6.33 25.57
N GLY A 419 -0.92 -5.18 26.13
CA GLY A 419 -1.23 -5.01 27.55
C GLY A 419 -0.75 -3.65 28.06
N ASP A 420 -0.54 -3.54 29.37
CA ASP A 420 -0.02 -2.31 29.96
C ASP A 420 1.51 -2.25 29.83
N GLY A 421 1.97 -1.45 28.86
CA GLY A 421 3.39 -1.23 28.61
C GLY A 421 4.12 -0.46 29.72
N GLU A 422 3.41 0.36 30.52
CA GLU A 422 4.01 1.13 31.60
C GLU A 422 4.30 0.25 32.82
N SER A 423 3.38 -0.67 33.14
CA SER A 423 3.56 -1.63 34.24
C SER A 423 4.14 -2.98 33.80
N SER A 424 4.40 -3.15 32.50
CA SER A 424 4.90 -4.39 31.88
C SER A 424 4.03 -5.60 32.23
N ARG A 425 2.72 -5.45 32.05
CA ARG A 425 1.70 -6.47 32.29
C ARG A 425 1.05 -6.85 30.97
N TRP A 426 1.25 -8.09 30.54
CA TRP A 426 0.98 -8.51 29.16
C TRP A 426 -0.18 -9.50 29.08
N GLN A 427 -1.18 -9.15 28.28
CA GLN A 427 -2.40 -9.93 28.04
C GLN A 427 -2.30 -10.83 26.81
N LYS A 428 -1.35 -10.54 25.91
CA LYS A 428 -1.13 -11.27 24.67
C LYS A 428 0.31 -11.02 24.20
N ILE A 429 0.96 -12.08 23.74
CA ILE A 429 2.23 -12.00 23.02
C ILE A 429 1.99 -12.57 21.63
N TRP A 430 2.40 -11.86 20.60
CA TRP A 430 2.34 -12.32 19.23
C TRP A 430 3.75 -12.40 18.66
N VAL A 431 4.09 -13.52 18.04
CA VAL A 431 5.39 -13.80 17.45
C VAL A 431 5.18 -14.22 16.00
N LYS A 432 5.82 -13.52 15.07
CA LYS A 432 5.88 -13.89 13.65
C LYS A 432 7.30 -14.27 13.26
N TRP A 433 7.41 -15.39 12.55
CA TRP A 433 8.67 -15.91 12.04
C TRP A 433 8.94 -15.44 10.59
N PRO A 434 10.21 -15.46 10.12
CA PRO A 434 10.57 -15.16 8.74
C PRO A 434 9.76 -15.93 7.70
N LEU A 435 9.40 -15.26 6.60
CA LEU A 435 8.88 -15.86 5.37
C LEU A 435 9.90 -16.82 4.71
N HIS A 436 11.19 -16.50 4.80
CA HIS A 436 12.28 -17.31 4.26
C HIS A 436 13.46 -17.35 5.25
N ILE A 437 14.09 -18.52 5.42
CA ILE A 437 15.39 -18.70 6.08
C ILE A 437 16.41 -19.06 5.01
#